data_AF-A0AAW8U4D0-F1
#
_entry.id   AF-A0AAW8U4D0-F1
#
_cell.length_a   1.000
_cell.length_b   1.000
_cell.length_c   1.000
_cell.angle_alpha   90.00
_cell.angle_beta   90.00
_cell.angle_gamma   90.00
#
_symmetry.space_group_name_H-M   'P 1'
#
loop_
_entity.id
_entity.type
_entity.pdbx_description
1 polymer ?
#
loop_
_entity_poly.entity_id
_entity_poly.type
_entity_poly.pdbx_seq_one_letter_code
_entity_poly.pdbx_strand_id
1 'polypeptide(L)'
;MDKTLQAIKQLAILEPKTLEQMALKLSEESGEVAQAVLSQTKASGNQYKSLQTEDIKEECIDTILVATALYYKLEGNSDEEFITLLTEKMTKWKQHLHN
;
A
#
# COMPACT_ATOMS: atom_id res chain seq x y z
N MET A 1 -4.65 11.05 15.74
CA MET A 1 -4.38 10.03 14.69
C MET A 1 -4.86 8.68 15.21
N ASP A 2 -5.41 7.83 14.34
CA ASP A 2 -5.87 6.49 14.73
C ASP A 2 -4.73 5.67 15.39
N LYS A 3 -5.05 4.83 16.39
CA LYS A 3 -4.06 4.02 17.11
C LYS A 3 -3.28 3.10 16.18
N THR A 4 -3.93 2.58 15.14
CA THR A 4 -3.34 1.70 14.13
C THR A 4 -2.34 2.47 13.28
N LEU A 5 -2.72 3.67 12.82
CA LEU A 5 -1.83 4.51 12.00
C LEU A 5 -0.60 4.97 12.79
N GLN A 6 -0.73 5.22 14.09
CA GLN A 6 0.42 5.49 14.96
C GLN A 6 1.36 4.28 15.08
N ALA A 7 0.82 3.07 15.21
CA ALA A 7 1.63 1.85 15.24
C ALA A 7 2.35 1.61 13.90
N ILE A 8 1.67 1.80 12.76
CA ILE A 8 2.28 1.70 11.43
C ILE A 8 3.44 2.69 11.30
N LYS A 9 3.24 3.95 11.73
CA LYS A 9 4.32 4.96 11.74
C LYS A 9 5.50 4.52 12.59
N GLN A 10 5.26 4.00 13.79
CA GLN A 10 6.33 3.54 14.67
C GLN A 10 7.14 2.41 14.01
N LEU A 11 6.48 1.47 13.35
CA LEU A 11 7.14 0.41 12.59
C LEU A 11 7.91 0.95 11.38
N ALA A 12 7.33 1.92 10.65
CA ALA A 12 7.97 2.58 9.52
C ALA A 12 9.28 3.29 9.88
N ILE A 13 9.34 3.93 11.05
CA ILE A 13 10.56 4.58 11.55
C ILE A 13 11.64 3.55 11.88
N LEU A 14 11.24 2.35 12.31
CA LEU A 14 12.15 1.25 12.65
C LEU A 14 12.57 0.41 11.42
N GLU A 15 12.00 0.68 10.24
CA GLU A 15 12.26 -0.08 9.03
C GLU A 15 13.70 0.12 8.52
N PRO A 16 14.53 -0.95 8.51
CA PRO A 16 15.93 -0.86 8.12
C PRO A 16 16.15 -0.71 6.61
N LYS A 17 15.16 -1.04 5.75
CA LYS A 17 15.28 -0.92 4.29
C LYS A 17 15.67 0.51 3.89
N THR A 18 16.55 0.67 2.90
CA THR A 18 16.85 1.99 2.31
C THR A 18 15.66 2.53 1.52
N LEU A 19 15.74 3.79 1.09
CA LEU A 19 14.71 4.40 0.24
C LEU A 19 14.49 3.59 -1.05
N GLU A 20 15.56 3.19 -1.71
CA GLU A 20 15.54 2.40 -2.94
C GLU A 20 14.97 1.00 -2.70
N GLN A 21 15.33 0.37 -1.57
CA GLN A 21 14.78 -0.94 -1.18
C GLN A 21 13.29 -0.85 -0.88
N MET A 22 12.82 0.23 -0.25
CA MET A 22 11.39 0.48 -0.04
C MET A 22 10.64 0.70 -1.35
N ALA A 23 11.22 1.43 -2.30
CA ALA A 23 10.63 1.61 -3.63
C ALA A 23 10.53 0.27 -4.39
N LEU A 24 11.55 -0.58 -4.30
CA LEU A 24 11.50 -1.93 -4.88
C LEU A 24 10.46 -2.81 -4.18
N LYS A 25 10.38 -2.76 -2.85
CA LYS A 25 9.38 -3.51 -2.09
C LYS A 25 7.97 -3.07 -2.47
N LEU A 26 7.73 -1.77 -2.66
CA LEU A 26 6.43 -1.28 -3.14
C LEU A 26 6.07 -1.85 -4.53
N SER A 27 7.06 -1.98 -5.42
CA SER A 27 6.85 -2.62 -6.72
C SER A 27 6.58 -4.12 -6.61
N GLU A 28 7.18 -4.80 -5.63
CA GLU A 28 6.92 -6.20 -5.32
C GLU A 28 5.47 -6.40 -4.86
N GLU A 29 5.02 -5.65 -3.85
CA GLU A 29 3.64 -5.75 -3.32
C GLU A 29 2.59 -5.49 -4.41
N SER A 30 2.82 -4.47 -5.24
CA SER A 30 1.92 -4.18 -6.37
C SER A 30 1.88 -5.33 -7.38
N GLY A 31 2.98 -6.06 -7.54
CA GLY A 31 3.05 -7.26 -8.38
C GLY A 31 2.34 -8.46 -7.74
N GLU A 32 2.41 -8.59 -6.42
CA GLU A 32 1.72 -9.64 -5.65
C GLU A 32 0.20 -9.42 -5.70
N VAL A 33 -0.29 -8.18 -5.55
CA VAL A 33 -1.69 -7.82 -5.80
C VAL A 33 -2.13 -8.28 -7.20
N ALA A 34 -1.34 -7.96 -8.23
CA ALA A 34 -1.66 -8.34 -9.59
C ALA A 34 -1.69 -9.87 -9.76
N GLN A 35 -0.74 -10.59 -9.17
CA GLN A 35 -0.67 -12.04 -9.21
C GLN A 35 -1.88 -12.69 -8.52
N ALA A 36 -2.25 -12.20 -7.34
CA ALA A 36 -3.41 -12.69 -6.58
C ALA A 36 -4.70 -12.52 -7.39
N VAL A 37 -4.91 -11.35 -7.99
CA VAL A 37 -6.06 -11.09 -8.88
C VAL A 37 -6.04 -12.00 -10.10
N LEU A 38 -4.90 -12.15 -10.78
CA LEU A 38 -4.78 -13.00 -11.96
C LEU A 38 -5.02 -14.49 -11.64
N SER A 39 -4.57 -14.95 -10.48
CA SER A 39 -4.81 -16.32 -10.02
C SER A 39 -6.28 -16.56 -9.67
N GLN A 40 -6.88 -15.66 -8.89
CA GLN A 40 -8.28 -15.74 -8.46
C GLN A 40 -9.26 -15.67 -9.64
N THR A 41 -8.98 -14.83 -10.63
CA THR A 41 -9.77 -14.70 -11.86
C THR A 41 -9.50 -15.79 -12.89
N LYS A 42 -8.62 -16.75 -12.55
CA LYS A 42 -8.23 -17.86 -13.41
C LYS A 42 -7.65 -17.41 -14.76
N ALA A 43 -6.86 -16.34 -14.77
CA ALA A 43 -6.15 -15.92 -15.96
C ALA A 43 -5.18 -17.02 -16.45
N SER A 44 -5.02 -17.13 -17.77
CA SER A 44 -4.09 -18.08 -18.38
C SER A 44 -2.69 -17.92 -17.78
N GLY A 45 -2.05 -19.04 -17.43
CA GLY A 45 -0.72 -19.03 -16.80
C GLY A 45 -0.68 -18.61 -15.32
N ASN A 46 -1.82 -18.37 -14.65
CA ASN A 46 -1.87 -18.01 -13.22
C ASN A 46 -2.77 -18.92 -12.37
N GLN A 47 -3.62 -19.72 -13.00
CA GLN A 47 -4.55 -20.64 -12.35
C GLN A 47 -3.88 -21.60 -11.36
N TYR A 48 -2.67 -22.09 -11.69
CA TYR A 48 -1.97 -23.10 -10.88
C TYR A 48 -1.58 -22.58 -9.47
N LYS A 49 -1.49 -21.26 -9.29
CA LYS A 49 -1.14 -20.64 -8.01
C LYS A 49 -2.28 -20.73 -6.97
N SER A 50 -3.52 -20.95 -7.41
CA SER A 50 -4.70 -21.19 -6.56
C SER A 50 -4.94 -20.14 -5.46
N LEU A 51 -4.55 -18.88 -5.70
CA LEU A 51 -4.79 -17.80 -4.75
C LEU A 51 -6.27 -17.41 -4.73
N GLN A 52 -6.72 -16.92 -3.58
CA GLN A 52 -8.09 -16.61 -3.25
C GLN A 52 -8.28 -15.11 -2.96
N THR A 53 -9.51 -14.75 -2.62
CA THR A 53 -9.87 -13.37 -2.29
C THR A 53 -9.14 -12.86 -1.05
N GLU A 54 -8.82 -13.77 -0.13
CA GLU A 54 -8.07 -13.49 1.10
C GLU A 54 -6.64 -13.05 0.80
N ASP A 55 -5.97 -13.72 -0.15
CA ASP A 55 -4.64 -13.33 -0.60
C ASP A 55 -4.68 -11.92 -1.22
N ILE A 56 -5.66 -11.61 -2.09
CA ILE A 56 -5.80 -10.26 -2.66
C ILE A 56 -5.90 -9.19 -1.55
N LYS A 57 -6.66 -9.47 -0.48
CA LYS A 57 -6.80 -8.55 0.65
C LYS A 57 -5.46 -8.36 1.36
N GLU A 58 -4.72 -9.43 1.61
CA GLU A 58 -3.39 -9.40 2.23
C GLU A 58 -2.44 -8.51 1.43
N GLU A 59 -2.30 -8.77 0.13
CA GLU A 59 -1.40 -7.99 -0.74
C GLU A 59 -1.79 -6.51 -0.85
N CYS A 60 -3.09 -6.20 -0.77
CA CYS A 60 -3.56 -4.82 -0.71
C CYS A 60 -3.15 -4.13 0.59
N ILE A 61 -3.19 -4.84 1.72
CA ILE A 61 -2.74 -4.31 3.01
C ILE A 61 -1.22 -4.15 3.00
N ASP A 62 -0.47 -5.09 2.45
CA ASP A 62 0.99 -4.98 2.35
C ASP A 62 1.41 -3.79 1.49
N THR A 63 0.72 -3.57 0.37
CA THR A 63 0.88 -2.36 -0.45
C THR A 63 0.65 -1.08 0.37
N ILE A 64 -0.41 -1.02 1.18
CA ILE A 64 -0.71 0.14 2.04
C ILE A 64 0.39 0.36 3.08
N LEU A 65 0.84 -0.72 3.73
CA LEU A 65 1.88 -0.67 4.76
C LEU A 65 3.20 -0.17 4.18
N VAL A 66 3.64 -0.74 3.05
CA VAL A 66 4.90 -0.38 2.40
C VAL A 66 4.87 1.04 1.84
N ALA A 67 3.77 1.46 1.21
CA ALA A 67 3.61 2.83 0.73
C ALA A 67 3.63 3.85 1.89
N THR A 68 2.96 3.52 3.00
CA THR A 68 2.97 4.37 4.20
C THR A 68 4.37 4.44 4.81
N ALA A 69 5.06 3.32 4.93
CA ALA A 69 6.42 3.28 5.47
C ALA A 69 7.42 4.04 4.58
N LEU A 70 7.27 3.96 3.26
CA LEU A 70 8.04 4.74 2.30
C LEU A 70 7.84 6.25 2.51
N TYR A 71 6.59 6.72 2.70
CA TYR A 71 6.33 8.13 2.99
C TYR A 71 7.07 8.61 4.24
N TYR A 72 6.98 7.86 5.35
CA TYR A 72 7.63 8.24 6.61
C TYR A 72 9.16 8.11 6.60
N LYS A 73 9.75 7.52 5.55
CA LYS A 73 11.20 7.50 5.33
C LYS A 73 11.71 8.76 4.61
N LEU A 74 10.84 9.53 3.95
CA LEU A 74 11.22 10.77 3.28
C LEU A 74 11.56 11.86 4.30
N GLU A 75 12.58 12.66 4.00
CA GLU A 75 12.94 13.79 4.86
C GLU A 75 11.81 14.83 4.93
N GLY A 76 11.60 15.41 6.11
CA GLY A 76 10.59 16.44 6.32
C GLY A 76 9.15 15.94 6.45
N ASN A 77 8.93 14.61 6.50
CA ASN A 77 7.60 14.05 6.70
C ASN A 77 6.94 14.54 7.99
N SER A 78 5.61 14.68 7.96
CA SER A 78 4.82 15.00 9.16
C SER A 78 3.44 14.36 9.09
N ASP A 79 2.85 14.12 10.27
CA ASP A 79 1.50 13.57 10.36
C ASP A 79 0.46 14.55 9.79
N GLU A 80 0.69 15.85 9.96
CA GLU A 80 -0.19 16.89 9.43
C GLU A 80 -0.18 16.92 7.90
N GLU A 81 1.02 16.86 7.28
CA GLU A 81 1.15 16.79 5.83
C GLU A 81 0.54 15.48 5.28
N PHE A 82 0.82 14.34 5.91
CA PHE A 82 0.25 13.05 5.52
C PHE A 82 -1.29 13.10 5.47
N ILE A 83 -1.91 13.59 6.55
CA ILE A 83 -3.37 13.69 6.65
C ILE A 83 -3.93 14.71 5.66
N THR A 84 -3.23 15.83 5.44
CA THR A 84 -3.62 16.84 4.45
C THR A 84 -3.64 16.24 3.04
N LEU A 85 -2.53 15.62 2.62
CA LEU A 85 -2.40 14.99 1.31
C LEU A 85 -3.45 13.88 1.10
N LEU A 86 -3.66 13.04 2.11
CA LEU A 86 -4.67 11.98 2.07
C LEU A 86 -6.08 12.57 1.89
N THR A 87 -6.43 13.59 2.67
CA THR A 87 -7.75 14.25 2.62
C THR A 87 -7.99 14.93 1.27
N GLU A 88 -6.99 15.61 0.72
CA GLU A 88 -7.07 16.22 -0.60
C GLU A 88 -7.32 15.19 -1.70
N LYS A 89 -6.61 14.05 -1.66
CA LYS A 89 -6.77 12.97 -2.64
C LYS A 89 -8.15 12.31 -2.52
N MET A 90 -8.63 12.04 -1.31
CA MET A 90 -9.99 11.55 -1.08
C MET A 90 -11.05 12.53 -1.58
N THR A 91 -10.86 13.83 -1.35
CA THR A 91 -11.79 14.87 -1.82
C THR A 91 -11.84 14.90 -3.35
N LYS A 92 -10.68 14.89 -4.02
CA LYS A 92 -10.59 14.80 -5.48
C LYS A 92 -11.27 13.53 -6.00
N TRP A 93 -11.01 12.38 -5.39
CA TRP A 93 -11.65 11.12 -5.78
C TRP A 93 -13.17 11.22 -5.65
N LYS A 94 -13.69 11.72 -4.52
CA LYS A 94 -15.14 11.91 -4.31
C LYS A 94 -15.77 12.83 -5.36
N GLN A 95 -15.07 13.88 -5.80
CA GLN A 95 -15.54 14.78 -6.85
C GLN A 95 -15.67 14.07 -8.21
N HIS A 96 -14.86 13.04 -8.47
CA HIS A 96 -14.90 12.26 -9.70
C HIS A 96 -15.82 11.02 -9.65
N LEU A 97 -16.36 10.66 -8.48
CA LEU A 97 -17.30 9.52 -8.34
C LEU A 97 -18.75 9.87 -8.75
N HIS A 98 -19.07 11.15 -8.92
CA HIS A 98 -20.41 11.63 -9.23
C HIS A 98 -20.50 12.43 -10.55
N ASN A 99 -19.45 12.36 -11.37
CA ASN A 99 -19.47 12.78 -12.79
C ASN A 99 -19.47 11.53 -13.66
#